data_AF-T1DFI6-F1
#
_entry.id   AF-T1DFI6-F1
#
_cell.length_a   1.000
_cell.length_b   1.000
_cell.length_c   1.000
_cell.angle_alpha   90.00
_cell.angle_beta   90.00
_cell.angle_gamma   90.00
#
_symmetry.space_group_name_H-M   'P 1'
#
loop_
_entity.id
_entity.type
_entity.pdbx_description
1 polymer ?
#
loop_
_entity_poly.entity_id
_entity_poly.type
_entity_poly.pdbx_seq_one_letter_code
_entity_poly.pdbx_strand_id
1 'polypeptide(L)'
;PEFTMLELYLAYADYRDLMDWIEKAIRGMADALHGSQKLTYQGREYDLARPFRRVTVEQAILEHNPGLDPARLRDVAYLREACGKLGIAVQAHDGPGKLQIEIFEKTAEHTLFDPTFVCAY
;
A
#
# COMPACT_ATOMS: atom_id res chain seq x y z
N PRO A 1 -2.59 -14.96 19.69
CA PRO A 1 -1.31 -14.81 18.96
C PRO A 1 -0.64 -13.54 19.48
N GLU A 2 0.70 -13.53 19.65
CA GLU A 2 1.47 -12.40 20.18
C GLU A 2 2.41 -11.87 19.09
N PHE A 3 2.58 -10.54 19.00
CA PHE A 3 3.52 -9.87 18.10
C PHE A 3 4.06 -8.58 18.74
N THR A 4 5.19 -8.06 18.25
CA THR A 4 5.82 -6.82 18.72
C THR A 4 5.62 -5.71 17.68
N MET A 5 5.25 -4.50 18.14
CA MET A 5 4.99 -3.34 17.29
C MET A 5 5.72 -2.11 17.83
N LEU A 6 6.18 -1.25 16.92
CA LEU A 6 6.68 0.09 17.23
C LEU A 6 5.61 1.11 16.88
N GLU A 7 5.20 1.91 17.85
CA GLU A 7 4.35 3.09 17.64
C GLU A 7 5.18 4.38 17.82
N LEU A 8 4.96 5.36 16.95
CA LEU A 8 5.66 6.64 16.95
C LEU A 8 4.69 7.79 16.66
N TYR A 9 4.85 8.89 17.39
CA TYR A 9 4.13 10.15 17.15
C TYR A 9 5.14 11.28 17.04
N LEU A 10 4.96 12.16 16.05
CA LEU A 10 5.84 13.31 15.81
C LEU A 10 5.00 14.58 15.69
N ALA A 11 5.23 15.55 16.58
CA ALA A 11 4.54 16.83 16.55
C ALA A 11 4.94 17.65 15.32
N TYR A 12 3.98 18.38 14.75
CA TYR A 12 4.15 19.20 13.54
C TYR A 12 4.51 18.44 12.26
N ALA A 13 4.29 17.12 12.24
CA ALA A 13 4.53 16.25 11.11
C ALA A 13 3.20 15.72 10.53
N ASP A 14 3.20 15.43 9.23
CA ASP A 14 2.14 14.66 8.58
C ASP A 14 2.64 13.27 8.13
N TYR A 15 1.78 12.50 7.45
CA TYR A 15 2.11 11.16 7.00
C TYR A 15 3.29 11.11 6.02
N ARG A 16 3.59 12.21 5.32
CA ARG A 16 4.71 12.30 4.37
C ARG A 16 6.03 12.39 5.10
N ASP A 17 6.08 13.18 6.17
CA ASP A 17 7.24 13.22 7.07
C ASP A 17 7.48 11.84 7.70
N LEU A 18 6.41 11.14 8.09
CA LEU A 18 6.51 9.78 8.61
C LEU A 18 7.00 8.78 7.55
N MET A 19 6.55 8.87 6.29
CA MET A 19 7.09 8.04 5.21
C MET A 19 8.59 8.26 5.02
N ASP A 20 9.05 9.52 5.01
CA ASP A 20 10.48 9.86 4.92
C ASP A 20 11.27 9.31 6.12
N TRP A 21 10.72 9.45 7.32
CA TRP A 21 11.35 8.97 8.56
C TRP A 21 11.45 7.44 8.58
N ILE A 22 10.37 6.73 8.25
CA ILE A 22 10.31 5.25 8.23
C ILE A 22 11.29 4.71 7.20
N GLU A 23 11.32 5.28 5.99
CA GLU A 23 12.25 4.88 4.94
C GLU A 23 13.71 5.03 5.39
N LYS A 24 14.05 6.17 6.01
CA LYS A 24 15.39 6.42 6.56
C LYS A 24 15.74 5.45 7.71
N ALA A 25 14.79 5.18 8.61
CA ALA A 25 14.99 4.27 9.73
C ALA A 25 15.26 2.84 9.24
N ILE A 26 14.48 2.35 8.26
CA ILE A 26 14.66 1.02 7.66
C ILE A 26 16.04 0.89 7.00
N ARG A 27 16.46 1.88 6.21
CA ARG A 27 17.79 1.91 5.58
C ARG A 27 18.92 1.91 6.61
N GLY A 28 18.80 2.76 7.64
CA GLY A 28 19.79 2.85 8.71
C GLY A 28 19.92 1.55 9.50
N MET A 29 18.83 0.83 9.72
CA MET A 29 18.86 -0.50 10.33
C MET A 29 19.55 -1.53 9.44
N ALA A 30 19.27 -1.52 8.13
CA ALA A 30 19.94 -2.42 7.18
C ALA A 30 21.46 -2.20 7.17
N ASP A 31 21.90 -0.93 7.15
CA ASP A 31 23.32 -0.60 7.26
C ASP A 31 23.92 -1.03 8.60
N ALA A 32 23.26 -0.74 9.71
CA ALA A 32 23.77 -1.06 11.06
C ALA A 32 23.87 -2.57 11.32
N LEU A 33 22.95 -3.36 10.78
CA LEU A 33 22.87 -4.81 11.05
C LEU A 33 23.59 -5.65 10.00
N HIS A 34 23.63 -5.20 8.74
CA HIS A 34 24.14 -5.98 7.61
C HIS A 34 25.28 -5.30 6.85
N GLY A 35 25.59 -4.04 7.13
CA GLY A 35 26.60 -3.26 6.41
C GLY A 35 26.24 -2.95 4.95
N SER A 36 24.98 -3.16 4.56
CA SER A 36 24.48 -3.00 3.20
C SER A 36 22.97 -2.76 3.19
N GLN A 37 22.52 -1.88 2.29
CA GLN A 37 21.10 -1.65 1.99
C GLN A 37 20.53 -2.65 0.97
N LYS A 38 21.37 -3.55 0.44
CA LYS A 38 20.93 -4.67 -0.39
C LYS A 38 20.71 -5.90 0.46
N LEU A 39 19.50 -6.45 0.40
CA LEU A 39 19.07 -7.60 1.20
C LEU A 39 18.56 -8.70 0.27
N THR A 40 18.76 -9.96 0.67
CA THR A 40 18.09 -11.09 0.04
C THR A 40 17.07 -11.65 1.02
N TYR A 41 15.81 -11.70 0.60
CA TYR A 41 14.71 -12.23 1.41
C TYR A 41 13.83 -13.15 0.55
N GLN A 42 13.59 -14.37 1.04
CA GLN A 42 12.83 -15.41 0.33
C GLN A 42 13.27 -15.63 -1.14
N GLY A 43 14.58 -15.54 -1.40
CA GLY A 43 15.15 -15.74 -2.74
C GLY A 43 15.01 -14.55 -3.70
N ARG A 44 14.45 -13.42 -3.25
CA ARG A 44 14.42 -12.16 -4.00
C ARG A 44 15.42 -11.16 -3.42
N GLU A 45 16.10 -10.44 -4.31
CA GLU A 45 16.94 -9.31 -3.94
C GLU A 45 16.12 -8.03 -3.80
N TYR A 46 16.41 -7.26 -2.76
CA TYR A 46 15.80 -5.99 -2.46
C TYR A 46 16.89 -4.93 -2.32
N ASP A 47 16.69 -3.80 -2.97
CA ASP A 47 17.60 -2.66 -2.92
C ASP A 47 16.94 -1.52 -2.15
N LEU A 48 17.16 -1.48 -0.83
CA LEU A 48 16.62 -0.44 0.04
C LEU A 48 17.29 0.92 -0.21
N ALA A 49 18.33 1.00 -1.04
CA ALA A 49 18.95 2.27 -1.41
C ALA A 49 18.06 3.11 -2.36
N ARG A 50 17.08 2.48 -3.01
CA ARG A 50 16.15 3.15 -3.92
C ARG A 50 15.00 3.79 -3.15
N PRO A 51 14.52 4.98 -3.55
CA PRO A 51 13.35 5.60 -2.95
C PRO A 51 12.18 4.63 -2.91
N PHE A 52 11.48 4.54 -1.77
CA PHE A 52 10.31 3.68 -1.69
C PHE A 52 9.21 4.29 -2.54
N ARG A 53 8.53 3.45 -3.32
CA ARG A 53 7.46 3.90 -4.18
C ARG A 53 6.33 4.47 -3.32
N ARG A 54 5.74 5.59 -3.71
CA ARG A 54 4.56 6.17 -3.06
C ARG A 54 3.41 6.17 -4.05
N VAL A 55 2.31 5.54 -3.68
CA VAL A 55 1.14 5.40 -4.56
C VAL A 55 -0.12 5.52 -3.72
N THR A 56 -1.16 6.17 -4.24
CA THR A 56 -2.46 6.18 -3.56
C THR A 56 -3.19 4.86 -3.78
N VAL A 57 -4.14 4.52 -2.90
CA VAL A 57 -5.02 3.36 -3.10
C VAL A 57 -5.71 3.42 -4.47
N GLU A 58 -6.22 4.58 -4.87
CA GLU A 58 -6.86 4.77 -6.18
C GLU A 58 -5.90 4.56 -7.35
N GLN A 59 -4.68 5.09 -7.27
CA GLN A 59 -3.65 4.88 -8.30
C GLN A 59 -3.30 3.39 -8.43
N ALA A 60 -3.09 2.70 -7.29
CA ALA A 60 -2.82 1.27 -7.29
C ALA A 60 -3.98 0.47 -7.90
N ILE A 61 -5.24 0.81 -7.60
CA ILE A 61 -6.40 0.17 -8.24
C ILE A 61 -6.35 0.38 -9.77
N LEU A 62 -6.13 1.62 -10.24
CA LEU A 62 -6.17 1.93 -11.67
C LEU A 62 -5.06 1.27 -12.48
N GLU A 63 -3.86 1.14 -11.91
CA GLU A 63 -2.75 0.46 -12.58
C GLU A 63 -3.04 -1.02 -12.86
N HIS A 64 -3.78 -1.68 -11.95
CA HIS A 64 -4.14 -3.09 -12.09
C HIS A 64 -5.52 -3.31 -12.71
N ASN A 65 -6.32 -2.25 -12.87
CA ASN A 65 -7.66 -2.29 -13.43
C ASN A 65 -7.86 -1.13 -14.43
N PRO A 66 -7.14 -1.13 -15.58
CA PRO A 66 -7.14 0.01 -16.52
C PRO A 66 -8.50 0.28 -17.19
N GLY A 67 -9.45 -0.66 -17.07
CA GLY A 67 -10.83 -0.48 -17.54
C GLY A 67 -11.73 0.28 -16.57
N LEU A 68 -11.26 0.62 -15.37
CA LEU A 68 -12.05 1.40 -14.41
C LEU A 68 -11.94 2.90 -14.70
N ASP A 69 -13.07 3.61 -14.59
CA ASP A 69 -13.16 5.05 -14.67
C ASP A 69 -12.59 5.72 -13.40
N PRO A 70 -11.49 6.50 -13.51
CA PRO A 70 -10.89 7.21 -12.37
C PRO A 70 -11.84 8.16 -11.66
N ALA A 71 -12.76 8.81 -12.39
CA ALA A 71 -13.68 9.79 -11.82
C ALA A 71 -14.76 9.16 -10.94
N ARG A 72 -14.93 7.84 -11.01
CA ARG A 72 -15.99 7.10 -10.33
C ARG A 72 -15.49 6.21 -9.20
N LEU A 73 -14.20 6.30 -8.84
CA LEU A 73 -13.63 5.51 -7.75
C LEU A 73 -14.14 5.88 -6.35
N ARG A 74 -15.04 6.86 -6.22
CA ARG A 74 -15.76 7.16 -4.98
C ARG A 74 -17.27 6.94 -5.10
N ASP A 75 -17.76 6.47 -6.25
CA ASP A 75 -19.17 6.12 -6.49
C ASP A 75 -19.42 4.68 -6.00
N VAL A 76 -20.24 4.55 -4.96
CA VAL A 76 -20.56 3.25 -4.33
C VAL A 76 -21.25 2.29 -5.30
N ALA A 77 -22.17 2.77 -6.13
CA ALA A 77 -22.90 1.90 -7.05
C ALA A 77 -21.96 1.36 -8.13
N TYR A 78 -21.09 2.22 -8.65
CA TYR A 78 -20.05 1.85 -9.60
C TYR A 78 -19.06 0.83 -9.02
N LEU A 79 -18.54 1.09 -7.82
CA LEU A 79 -17.58 0.20 -7.17
C LEU A 79 -18.21 -1.16 -6.84
N ARG A 80 -19.50 -1.22 -6.47
CA ARG A 80 -20.20 -2.50 -6.26
C ARG A 80 -20.28 -3.33 -7.54
N GLU A 81 -20.55 -2.68 -8.67
CA GLU A 81 -20.54 -3.34 -9.98
C GLU A 81 -19.13 -3.86 -10.33
N ALA A 82 -18.11 -3.04 -10.10
CA ALA A 82 -16.71 -3.45 -10.29
C ALA A 82 -16.33 -4.65 -9.40
N CYS A 83 -16.68 -4.62 -8.11
CA CYS A 83 -16.50 -5.75 -7.19
C CYS A 83 -17.20 -7.01 -7.70
N GLY A 84 -18.43 -6.89 -8.21
CA GLY A 84 -19.17 -8.00 -8.81
C GLY A 84 -18.44 -8.64 -9.99
N LYS A 85 -17.88 -7.81 -10.89
CA LYS A 85 -17.08 -8.30 -12.03
C LYS A 85 -15.77 -8.97 -11.61
N LEU A 86 -15.19 -8.55 -10.49
CA LEU A 86 -13.96 -9.10 -9.91
C LEU A 86 -14.21 -10.31 -8.97
N GLY A 87 -15.47 -10.70 -8.77
CA GLY A 87 -15.83 -11.82 -7.88
C GLY A 87 -15.59 -11.52 -6.40
N ILE A 88 -15.68 -10.24 -6.00
CA ILE A 88 -15.52 -9.77 -4.63
C ILE A 88 -16.88 -9.75 -3.94
N ALA A 89 -16.99 -10.42 -2.79
CA ALA A 89 -18.21 -10.39 -1.97
C ALA A 89 -18.29 -9.07 -1.19
N VAL A 90 -19.41 -8.35 -1.32
CA VAL A 90 -19.62 -7.06 -0.67
C VAL A 90 -20.91 -7.04 0.14
N GLN A 91 -20.93 -6.27 1.22
CA GLN A 91 -22.09 -6.10 2.12
C GLN A 91 -22.84 -4.81 1.79
N ALA A 92 -24.14 -4.76 2.07
CA ALA A 92 -25.00 -3.62 1.71
C ALA A 92 -24.58 -2.29 2.36
N HIS A 93 -23.90 -2.33 3.50
CA HIS A 93 -23.44 -1.14 4.22
C HIS A 93 -22.00 -0.71 3.88
N ASP A 94 -21.30 -1.45 3.02
CA ASP A 94 -19.95 -1.06 2.58
C ASP A 94 -19.98 0.29 1.85
N GLY A 95 -19.26 1.25 2.42
CA GLY A 95 -18.99 2.56 1.80
C GLY A 95 -17.88 2.49 0.75
N PRO A 96 -17.60 3.61 0.06
CA PRO A 96 -16.66 3.63 -1.05
C PRO A 96 -15.24 3.22 -0.63
N GLY A 97 -14.76 3.66 0.54
CA GLY A 97 -13.41 3.30 1.02
C GLY A 97 -13.24 1.80 1.28
N LYS A 98 -14.27 1.11 1.81
CA LYS A 98 -14.23 -0.35 1.99
C LYS A 98 -14.19 -1.07 0.65
N LEU A 99 -15.02 -0.65 -0.30
CA LEU A 99 -15.06 -1.23 -1.65
C LEU A 99 -13.76 -1.01 -2.41
N GLN A 100 -13.16 0.19 -2.33
CA GLN A 100 -11.85 0.47 -2.91
C GLN A 100 -10.81 -0.53 -2.40
N ILE A 101 -10.88 -0.89 -1.13
CA ILE A 101 -9.82 -1.68 -0.49
C ILE A 101 -9.98 -3.16 -0.74
N GLU A 102 -11.21 -3.65 -0.79
CA GLU A 102 -11.46 -4.99 -1.32
C GLU A 102 -10.92 -5.15 -2.75
N ILE A 103 -11.06 -4.12 -3.62
CA ILE A 103 -10.49 -4.14 -4.97
C ILE A 103 -8.95 -4.11 -4.92
N PHE A 104 -8.36 -3.25 -4.08
CA PHE A 104 -6.91 -3.15 -3.91
C PHE A 104 -6.29 -4.46 -3.41
N GLU A 105 -6.83 -5.06 -2.35
CA GLU A 105 -6.38 -6.34 -1.79
C GLU A 105 -6.48 -7.45 -2.84
N LYS A 106 -7.59 -7.49 -3.58
CA LYS A 106 -7.82 -8.51 -4.62
C LYS A 106 -6.87 -8.39 -5.81
N THR A 107 -6.55 -7.18 -6.25
CA THR A 107 -5.96 -6.94 -7.59
C THR A 107 -4.54 -6.37 -7.58
N ALA A 108 -4.14 -5.66 -6.52
CA ALA A 108 -2.90 -4.88 -6.50
C ALA A 108 -1.94 -5.32 -5.39
N GLU A 109 -2.42 -5.56 -4.16
CA GLU A 109 -1.58 -5.76 -2.97
C GLU A 109 -0.50 -6.84 -3.17
N HIS A 110 -0.89 -8.01 -3.68
CA HIS A 110 -0.01 -9.16 -3.88
C HIS A 110 1.09 -8.93 -4.94
N THR A 111 1.04 -7.83 -5.69
CA THR A 111 2.04 -7.46 -6.69
C THR A 111 3.09 -6.49 -6.14
N LEU A 112 2.86 -5.91 -4.96
CA LEU A 112 3.73 -4.92 -4.33
C LEU A 112 4.89 -5.58 -3.61
N PHE A 113 5.83 -6.13 -4.39
CA PHE A 113 7.00 -6.76 -3.82
C PHE A 113 8.05 -5.75 -3.35
N ASP A 114 8.35 -4.73 -4.15
CA ASP A 114 9.34 -3.71 -3.77
C ASP A 114 8.76 -2.77 -2.70
N PRO A 115 9.60 -2.22 -1.80
CA PRO A 115 9.15 -1.32 -0.75
C PRO A 115 8.27 -0.19 -1.31
N THR A 116 7.01 -0.19 -0.89
CA THR A 116 5.98 0.71 -1.40
C THR A 116 5.11 1.20 -0.25
N PHE A 117 4.97 2.51 -0.13
CA PHE A 117 3.95 3.14 0.70
C PHE A 117 2.67 3.29 -0.12
N VAL A 118 1.63 2.57 0.26
CA VAL A 118 0.26 2.78 -0.22
C VAL A 118 -0.43 3.76 0.74
N CYS A 119 -0.93 4.87 0.22
CA CYS A 119 -1.45 5.98 1.05
C CYS A 119 -2.78 6.54 0.53
N ALA A 120 -3.31 7.57 1.21
CA ALA A 120 -4.54 8.27 0.84
C ALA A 120 -5.76 7.34 0.71
N TYR A 121 -5.95 6.49 1.72
CA TYR A 121 -7.12 5.64 1.93
C TYR A 121 -8.39 6.49 2.14
#